data_AF-A0A645K0Y0-F1
#
_entry.id   AF-A0A645K0Y0-F1
#
_cell.length_a   1.000
_cell.length_b   1.000
_cell.length_c   1.000
_cell.angle_alpha   90.00
_cell.angle_beta   90.00
_cell.angle_gamma   90.00
#
_symmetry.space_group_name_H-M   'P 1'
#
loop_
_entity.id
_entity.type
_entity.pdbx_description
1 polymer ?
#
loop_
_entity_poly.entity_id
_entity_poly.type
_entity_poly.pdbx_seq_one_letter_code
_entity_poly.pdbx_strand_id
1 'polypeptide(L)' 'MLQNKTITIRAHGYLAIVLQHEIDHFSGVLFYDTINKENPFEPIPGAQVI' A
#
# COMPACT_ATOMS: atom_id res chain seq x y z
N MET A 1 6.77 15.94 18.51
CA MET A 1 6.26 15.26 19.72
C MET A 1 4.94 14.57 19.37
N LEU A 2 4.71 13.35 19.84
CA LEU A 2 3.44 12.64 19.64
C LEU A 2 2.36 13.22 20.59
N GLN A 3 1.14 13.41 20.08
CA GLN A 3 0.10 14.21 20.76
C GLN A 3 -1.05 13.38 21.39
N ASN A 4 -0.91 12.05 21.49
CA ASN A 4 -1.93 11.12 22.03
C ASN A 4 -3.38 11.45 21.62
N LYS A 5 -3.58 11.69 20.32
CA LYS A 5 -4.85 12.11 19.74
C LYS A 5 -5.26 11.14 18.64
N THR A 6 -6.52 10.73 18.66
CA THR A 6 -7.12 9.98 17.55
C THR A 6 -7.30 10.89 16.34
N ILE A 7 -6.82 10.45 15.19
CA ILE A 7 -6.99 11.14 13.90
C ILE A 7 -7.55 10.17 12.87
N THR A 8 -8.21 10.72 11.84
CA THR A 8 -8.66 9.97 10.67
C THR A 8 -7.95 10.52 9.44
N ILE A 9 -7.30 9.64 8.68
CA ILE A 9 -6.55 10.02 7.47
C ILE A 9 -7.25 9.41 6.26
N ARG A 10 -7.62 10.25 5.29
CA ARG A 10 -8.03 9.79 3.95
C ARG A 10 -6.86 10.00 2.99
N ALA A 11 -6.10 8.93 2.75
CA ALA A 11 -4.96 8.96 1.85
C ALA A 11 -5.36 8.53 0.43
N HIS A 12 -4.61 9.00 -0.56
CA HIS A 12 -4.70 8.57 -1.95
C HIS A 12 -3.31 8.52 -2.58
N GLY A 13 -3.21 7.84 -3.72
CA GLY A 13 -1.97 7.71 -4.49
C GLY A 13 -0.77 7.25 -3.66
N TYR A 14 0.36 7.91 -3.80
CA TYR A 14 1.62 7.52 -3.15
C TYR A 14 1.52 7.39 -1.62
N LEU A 15 0.83 8.32 -0.94
CA LEU A 15 0.64 8.25 0.51
C LEU A 15 -0.19 7.02 0.91
N ALA A 16 -1.21 6.67 0.13
CA ALA A 16 -1.99 5.46 0.38
C ALA A 16 -1.13 4.20 0.17
N ILE A 17 -0.26 4.18 -0.85
CA ILE A 17 0.64 3.06 -1.12
C ILE A 17 1.58 2.82 0.07
N VAL A 18 2.23 3.88 0.58
CA VAL A 18 3.13 3.76 1.74
C VAL A 18 2.38 3.31 2.99
N LEU A 19 1.22 3.91 3.30
CA LEU A 19 0.45 3.51 4.49
C LEU A 19 -0.01 2.05 4.40
N GLN A 20 -0.43 1.58 3.22
CA GLN A 20 -0.79 0.17 3.03
C GLN A 20 0.42 -0.76 3.22
N HIS A 21 1.59 -0.42 2.68
CA HIS A 21 2.83 -1.19 2.88
C HIS A 21 3.18 -1.37 4.36
N GLU A 22 3.11 -0.30 5.15
CA GLU A 22 3.41 -0.38 6.57
C GLU A 22 2.32 -1.12 7.37
N ILE A 23 1.06 -1.07 6.92
CA ILE A 23 -0.04 -1.85 7.52
C ILE A 23 0.14 -3.35 7.27
N ASP A 24 0.55 -3.72 6.05
CA ASP A 24 0.75 -5.11 5.62
C ASP A 24 1.81 -5.84 6.46
N HIS A 25 2.84 -5.13 6.91
CA HIS A 25 3.87 -5.68 7.80
C HIS A 25 3.30 -6.20 9.13
N PHE A 26 2.20 -5.64 9.65
CA PHE A 26 1.54 -6.18 10.85
C PHE A 26 0.92 -7.56 10.63
N SER A 27 0.63 -7.91 9.37
CA SER A 27 0.13 -9.23 8.97
C SER A 27 1.23 -10.12 8.41
N GLY A 28 2.49 -9.67 8.42
CA GLY A 28 3.62 -10.39 7.86
C GLY A 28 3.63 -10.47 6.32
N VAL A 29 2.90 -9.59 5.64
CA VAL A 29 2.86 -9.51 4.17
C VAL A 29 3.96 -8.57 3.69
N LEU A 30 4.76 -9.03 2.72
CA LEU A 30 5.80 -8.25 2.07
C LEU A 30 5.34 -7.80 0.68
N PHE A 31 5.89 -6.70 0.19
CA PHE A 31 5.40 -6.09 -1.07
C PHE A 31 5.44 -7.05 -2.26
N TYR A 32 6.40 -7.97 -2.31
CA TYR A 32 6.53 -8.94 -3.40
C TYR A 32 5.54 -10.10 -3.30
N ASP A 33 4.85 -10.27 -2.16
CA ASP A 33 3.81 -11.28 -2.00
C ASP A 33 2.55 -10.93 -2.83
N THR A 34 2.37 -9.64 -3.15
CA THR A 34 1.23 -9.14 -3.92
C THR A 34 1.52 -9.05 -5.43
N ILE A 35 2.76 -9.29 -5.86
CA ILE A 35 3.15 -9.26 -7.28
C ILE A 35 2.75 -10.57 -7.96
N ASN A 36 2.14 -10.50 -9.15
CA ASN A 36 1.89 -11.69 -9.97
C ASN A 36 3.21 -12.38 -10.32
N LYS A 37 3.37 -13.63 -9.88
CA LYS A 37 4.62 -14.40 -10.03
C LYS A 37 4.87 -14.91 -11.45
N GLU A 38 3.82 -15.10 -12.23
CA GLU A 38 3.91 -15.58 -13.61
C GLU A 38 4.13 -14.41 -14.57
N ASN A 39 3.45 -13.27 -14.31
CA ASN A 39 3.57 -12.07 -15.12
C ASN A 39 3.70 -10.80 -14.25
N PRO A 40 4.91 -10.46 -13.76
CA PRO A 40 5.12 -9.36 -12.82
C PRO A 40 4.73 -7.96 -13.31
N PHE A 41 4.65 -7.78 -14.63
CA PHE A 41 4.33 -6.51 -15.28
C PHE A 41 2.96 -6.53 -15.96
N GLU A 42 2.07 -7.44 -15.54
CA GLU A 42 0.73 -7.53 -16.07
C GLU A 42 -0.02 -6.19 -15.91
N PRO A 43 -0.47 -5.56 -17.03
CA PRO A 43 -1.23 -4.32 -16.94
C PRO A 43 -2.62 -4.61 -16.39
N ILE A 44 -2.96 -3.99 -15.26
CA ILE A 44 -4.30 -4.09 -14.66
C ILE A 44 -5.20 -3.02 -15.30
N PRO A 45 -6.30 -3.40 -15.99
CA PRO A 45 -7.19 -2.42 -16.61
C PRO A 45 -7.76 -1.43 -15.58
N GLY A 46 -7.61 -0.13 -15.86
CA GLY A 46 -8.06 0.95 -14.97
C GLY A 46 -7.14 1.26 -13.79
N ALA A 47 -6.01 0.56 -13.64
CA ALA A 47 -5.00 0.92 -12.64
C ALA A 47 -4.30 2.23 -13.02
N GLN A 48 -4.15 3.11 -12.03
CA GLN A 48 -3.38 4.34 -12.17
C GLN A 48 -1.92 4.06 -11.85
N VAL A 49 -1.04 4.35 -12.80
CA VAL A 49 0.42 4.33 -12.57
C VAL A 49 0.81 5.66 -11.91
N ILE A 50 1.56 5.58 -10.81
CA ILE A 50 1.95 6.70 -9.93
C ILE A 50 3.47 6.72 -9.81
#